data_AF-A0A497K8D4-F1
#
_entry.id   AF-A0A497K8D4-F1
#
_cell.length_a   1.000
_cell.length_b   1.000
_cell.length_c   1.000
_cell.angle_alpha   90.00
_cell.angle_beta   90.00
_cell.angle_gamma   90.00
#
_symmetry.space_group_name_H-M   'P 1'
#
loop_
_entity.id
_entity.type
_entity.pdbx_description
1 polymer ?
#
loop_
_entity_poly.entity_id
_entity_poly.type
_entity_poly.pdbx_seq_one_letter_code
_entity_poly.pdbx_strand_id
1 'polypeptide(L)' 'MSLREESFNVILAELLTERGLRALGEVILRKRRRRPEPDVLIELNGVRIVIEGKKPGMWESLVKQCEKRLDDNVCD' A
#
# COMPACT_ATOMS: atom_id res chain seq x y z
N MET A 1 5.96 5.99 -21.63
CA MET A 1 6.09 6.83 -20.43
C MET A 1 6.16 5.90 -19.23
N SER A 2 7.34 5.64 -18.65
CA SER A 2 7.45 4.74 -17.49
C SER A 2 7.12 5.52 -16.22
N LEU A 3 5.87 5.45 -15.78
CA LEU A 3 5.50 5.93 -14.45
C LEU A 3 6.28 5.09 -13.41
N ARG A 4 6.94 5.75 -12.46
CA ARG A 4 7.57 5.06 -11.33
C ARG A 4 6.46 4.53 -10.43
N GLU A 5 6.63 3.31 -9.90
CA GLU A 5 5.66 2.67 -9.01
C GLU A 5 5.31 3.59 -7.82
N GLU A 6 6.31 4.28 -7.26
CA GLU A 6 6.11 5.25 -6.18
C GLU A 6 5.12 6.38 -6.55
N SER A 7 5.18 6.87 -7.79
CA SER A 7 4.27 7.93 -8.24
C SER A 7 2.83 7.41 -8.43
N PHE A 8 2.68 6.13 -8.78
CA PHE A 8 1.37 5.50 -8.87
C PHE A 8 0.74 5.31 -7.48
N ASN A 9 1.53 4.83 -6.51
CA ASN A 9 1.10 4.63 -5.11
C ASN A 9 0.56 5.93 -4.49
N VAL A 10 1.24 7.06 -4.73
CA VAL A 10 0.81 8.39 -4.27
C VAL A 10 -0.53 8.79 -4.87
N ILE A 11 -0.64 8.76 -6.21
CA ILE A 11 -1.86 9.17 -6.91
C ILE A 11 -3.04 8.28 -6.50
N LEU A 12 -2.81 6.98 -6.34
CA LEU A 12 -3.83 6.04 -5.87
C LEU A 12 -4.34 6.43 -4.47
N ALA A 13 -3.44 6.73 -3.54
CA ALA A 13 -3.83 7.16 -2.20
C ALA A 13 -4.59 8.49 -2.19
N GLU A 14 -4.18 9.45 -3.03
CA GLU A 14 -4.89 10.73 -3.21
C GLU A 14 -6.32 10.49 -3.72
N LEU A 15 -6.48 9.68 -4.78
CA LEU A 15 -7.79 9.35 -5.36
C LEU A 15 -8.73 8.61 -4.40
N LEU A 16 -8.18 7.79 -3.51
CA LEU A 16 -8.94 7.12 -2.45
C LEU A 16 -9.35 8.10 -1.36
N THR A 17 -8.45 9.02 -1.00
CA THR A 17 -8.71 10.09 -0.03
C THR A 17 -9.81 11.04 -0.50
N GLU A 18 -9.78 11.44 -1.77
CA GLU A 18 -10.82 12.26 -2.41
C GLU A 18 -12.22 11.60 -2.34
N ARG A 19 -12.26 10.27 -2.28
CA ARG A 19 -13.52 9.50 -2.16
C ARG A 19 -13.94 9.27 -0.70
N GLY A 20 -13.28 9.91 0.27
CA GLY A 20 -13.62 9.82 1.69
C GLY A 20 -13.04 8.61 2.41
N LEU A 21 -12.14 7.86 1.78
CA LEU A 21 -11.40 6.79 2.45
C LEU A 21 -10.19 7.39 3.16
N ARG A 22 -9.92 6.98 4.41
CA ARG A 22 -8.69 7.37 5.10
C ARG A 22 -7.55 6.52 4.55
N ALA A 23 -6.98 6.94 3.43
CA ALA A 23 -5.87 6.28 2.76
C ALA A 23 -4.55 7.01 3.05
N LEU A 24 -3.55 6.25 3.46
CA LEU A 24 -2.16 6.66 3.61
C LEU A 24 -1.35 6.03 2.47
N GLY A 25 -0.96 6.84 1.49
CA GLY A 25 0.05 6.45 0.50
C GLY A 25 1.45 6.59 1.09
N GLU A 26 2.43 5.88 0.53
CA GLU A 26 3.85 5.86 0.94
C GLU A 26 4.56 7.23 1.08
N VAL A 27 3.90 8.38 0.88
CA VAL A 27 4.54 9.71 0.86
C VAL A 27 4.33 10.58 2.10
N ILE A 28 3.77 10.08 3.21
CA ILE A 28 3.76 10.87 4.46
C ILE A 28 4.06 10.06 5.74
N LEU A 29 4.99 9.10 5.71
CA LEU A 29 5.69 8.72 6.94
C LEU A 29 7.19 8.64 6.67
N ARG A 30 7.84 9.77 6.92
CA ARG A 30 9.27 9.86 7.19
C ARG A 30 9.76 8.59 7.92
N LYS A 31 10.64 7.83 7.26
CA LYS A 31 11.70 6.97 7.82
C LYS A 31 11.76 6.99 9.36
N ARG A 32 10.87 6.25 10.02
CA ARG A 32 11.02 5.92 11.44
C ARG A 32 10.63 4.46 11.66
N ARG A 33 11.65 3.63 11.41
CA ARG A 33 11.94 2.33 12.03
C ARG A 33 11.10 1.12 11.58
N ARG A 34 11.83 0.21 10.89
CA ARG A 34 11.79 -1.26 11.02
C ARG A 34 10.52 -2.04 10.64
N ARG A 35 9.47 -1.43 10.13
CA ARG A 35 8.37 -2.19 9.48
C ARG A 35 8.43 -2.01 7.98
N PRO A 36 8.24 -3.08 7.18
CA PRO A 36 8.12 -2.92 5.74
C PRO A 36 6.84 -2.12 5.47
N GLU A 37 6.94 -1.01 4.76
CA GLU A 37 5.79 -0.16 4.41
C GLU A 37 5.04 -0.78 3.20
N PRO A 38 3.70 -0.78 3.18
CA PRO A 38 2.90 -1.17 2.01
C PRO A 38 2.76 -0.01 1.01
N ASP A 39 2.49 -0.33 -0.26
CA ASP A 39 2.27 0.67 -1.32
C ASP A 39 1.16 1.67 -0.96
N VAL A 40 0.02 1.18 -0.47
CA VAL A 40 -1.05 1.98 0.13
C VAL A 40 -1.67 1.26 1.32
N LEU A 41 -1.85 1.98 2.43
CA LEU A 41 -2.59 1.52 3.61
C LEU A 41 -3.89 2.32 3.74
N ILE A 42 -5.03 1.64 3.86
CA ILE A 42 -6.34 2.25 4.07
C ILE A 42 -6.87 1.81 5.43
N GLU A 43 -7.41 2.74 6.20
CA GLU A 43 -8.20 2.41 7.40
C GLU A 43 -9.67 2.69 7.14
N LEU A 44 -10.48 1.64 7.11
CA LEU A 44 -11.92 1.72 6.86
C LEU A 44 -12.68 1.00 7.98
N ASN A 45 -13.49 1.73 8.74
CA ASN A 45 -14.28 1.18 9.84
C ASN A 45 -13.45 0.38 10.87
N GLY A 46 -12.20 0.80 11.11
CA GLY A 46 -11.28 0.11 12.02
C GLY A 46 -10.58 -1.11 11.41
N VAL A 47 -10.81 -1.41 10.13
CA VAL A 47 -10.10 -2.46 9.37
C VAL A 47 -8.95 -1.83 8.59
N ARG A 48 -7.75 -2.39 8.73
CA ARG A 48 -6.55 -1.99 8.00
C ARG A 48 -6.44 -2.80 6.72
N ILE A 49 -6.54 -2.14 5.58
CA ILE A 49 -6.47 -2.75 4.26
C ILE A 49 -5.19 -2.30 3.58
N VAL A 50 -4.42 -3.25 3.06
CA VAL A 50 -3.24 -2.97 2.25
C VAL A 50 -3.57 -3.20 0.78
N ILE A 51 -3.18 -2.25 -0.07
CA ILE A 51 -3.16 -2.41 -1.52
C ILE A 51 -1.69 -2.51 -1.94
N GLU A 52 -1.34 -3.54 -2.70
CA GLU A 52 -0.01 -3.77 -3.25
C GLU A 52 -0.10 -3.83 -4.78
N GLY A 53 0.89 -3.24 -5.43
CA GLY A 53 1.07 -3.21 -6.87
C GLY A 53 2.37 -3.89 -7.27
N LYS A 54 2.32 -4.63 -8.39
CA LYS A 54 3.51 -5.12 -9.09
C LYS A 54 3.30 -5.03 -10.59
N LYS A 55 4.39 -5.05 -11.35
CA LYS A 55 4.35 -5.12 -12.81
C LYS A 55 3.67 -6.42 -13.27
N PRO A 56 3.03 -6.43 -14.46
CA PRO A 56 2.49 -7.64 -15.07
C PRO A 56 3.53 -8.77 -15.10
N GLY A 57 3.09 -10.00 -14.80
CA GLY A 57 3.95 -11.19 -14.74
C GLY A 57 4.55 -11.48 -13.35
N MET A 58 4.35 -10.62 -12.36
CA MET A 58 4.88 -10.79 -10.99
C MET A 58 3.84 -11.28 -9.97
N TRP A 59 2.82 -12.01 -10.43
CA TRP A 59 1.68 -12.41 -9.60
C TRP A 59 2.07 -13.20 -8.35
N GLU A 60 2.92 -14.21 -8.48
CA GLU A 60 3.34 -15.02 -7.31
C GLU A 60 4.11 -14.20 -6.26
N SER A 61 4.89 -13.22 -6.71
CA SER A 61 5.63 -12.31 -5.83
C SER A 61 4.66 -11.38 -5.09
N LEU A 62 3.65 -10.88 -5.80
CA LEU A 62 2.58 -10.05 -5.23
C LEU A 62 1.82 -10.83 -4.14
N VAL A 63 1.41 -12.07 -4.42
CA VAL A 63 0.70 -12.92 -3.45
C VAL A 63 1.55 -13.15 -2.19
N LYS A 64 2.82 -13.56 -2.36
CA LYS A 64 3.75 -13.78 -1.22
C LYS A 64 3.95 -12.51 -0.39
N GLN A 65 4.00 -11.35 -1.05
CA GLN A 65 4.10 -10.07 -0.35
C GLN A 65 2.86 -9.80 0.49
N CYS A 66 1.66 -10.00 -0.07
CA CYS A 66 0.39 -9.83 0.64
C CYS A 66 0.27 -10.79 1.84
N GLU A 67 0.62 -12.07 1.67
CA GLU A 67 0.66 -13.06 2.77
C GLU A 67 1.57 -12.58 3.90
N LYS A 68 2.77 -12.12 3.56
CA LYS A 68 3.69 -11.57 4.55
C LYS A 68 3.13 -10.34 5.29
N ARG A 69 2.31 -9.50 4.65
CA ARG A 69 1.66 -8.35 5.34
C ARG A 69 0.71 -8.80 6.42
N LEU A 70 -0.02 -9.89 6.18
CA LEU A 70 -0.91 -10.50 7.17
C LEU A 70 -0.07 -11.10 8.31
N ASP A 71 0.98 -11.85 7.98
CA ASP A 71 1.88 -12.46 8.98
C ASP A 71 2.57 -11.41 9.88
N ASP A 72 3.01 -10.29 9.27
CA ASP A 72 3.65 -9.17 9.96
C ASP A 72 2.62 -8.26 10.68
N ASN A 73 1.33 -8.59 10.62
CA ASN A 73 0.22 -7.88 11.27
C ASN A 73 0.11 -6.41 10.83
N VAL A 74 0.42 -6.15 9.55
CA VAL A 74 0.39 -4.82 8.92
C VAL A 74 -1.05 -4.44 8.56
N CYS A 75 -1.82 -5.41 8.05
CA CYS A 75 -3.24 -5.31 7.73
C CYS A 75 -4.04 -6.39 8.49
N ASP A 76 -5.35 -6.22 8.48
CA ASP A 76 -6.33 -7.18 9.02
C ASP A 76 -6.85 -8.12 7.93
#